data_AF-A0A1E7JI11-F1
#
_entry.id   AF-A0A1E7JI11-F1
#
_cell.length_a   1.000
_cell.length_b   1.000
_cell.length_c   1.000
_cell.angle_alpha   90.00
_cell.angle_beta   90.00
_cell.angle_gamma   90.00
#
_symmetry.space_group_name_H-M   'P 1'
#
loop_
_entity.id
_entity.type
_entity.pdbx_description
1 polymer ?
#
loop_
_entity_poly.entity_id
_entity_poly.type
_entity_poly.pdbx_seq_one_letter_code
_entity_poly.pdbx_strand_id
1 'polypeptide(L)' 'MTDQAGVWELRLGVYATHAQAEQIKEQITRLLCPDPEHAPPCPIPWSALLLHESDLEDADTYPELVEQARIERRQRGG' A
#
# COMPACT_ATOMS: atom_id res chain seq x y z
N MET A 1 20.54 2.32 -23.61
CA MET A 1 20.87 2.14 -22.19
C MET A 1 20.63 0.69 -21.87
N THR A 2 21.63 -0.06 -21.41
CA THR A 2 21.42 -1.44 -20.95
C THR A 2 20.59 -1.37 -19.68
N ASP A 3 19.36 -1.88 -19.73
CA ASP A 3 18.41 -1.86 -18.63
C ASP A 3 18.90 -2.83 -17.53
N GLN A 4 19.69 -2.33 -16.58
CA GLN A 4 20.11 -3.11 -15.43
C GLN A 4 18.97 -3.17 -14.41
N ALA A 5 18.71 -4.37 -13.88
CA ALA A 5 17.77 -4.54 -12.80
C ALA A 5 18.20 -3.74 -11.55
N GLY A 6 17.24 -3.11 -10.89
CA GLY A 6 17.40 -2.37 -9.65
C GLY A 6 16.22 -2.62 -8.71
N VAL A 7 16.35 -2.19 -7.45
CA VAL A 7 15.24 -2.19 -6.50
C VAL A 7 14.40 -0.94 -6.74
N TRP A 8 13.11 -1.11 -6.94
CA TRP A 8 12.15 -0.03 -7.14
C TRP A 8 11.02 -0.18 -6.13
N GLU A 9 10.61 0.93 -5.52
CA GLU A 9 9.50 0.96 -4.57
C GLU A 9 8.23 1.50 -5.23
N LEU A 10 7.13 0.78 -5.02
CA LEU A 10 5.78 1.25 -5.35
C LEU A 10 5.07 1.62 -4.06
N ARG A 11 4.74 2.90 -3.88
CA ARG A 11 4.05 3.39 -2.69
C ARG A 11 2.57 3.69 -3.00
N LEU A 12 1.67 3.21 -2.16
CA LEU A 12 0.23 3.44 -2.26
C LEU A 12 -0.29 4.01 -0.93
N GLY A 13 -0.82 5.24 -0.95
CA GLY A 13 -1.47 5.84 0.20
C GLY A 13 -2.88 5.29 0.39
N VAL A 14 -3.22 4.86 1.60
CA VAL A 14 -4.58 4.43 1.97
C VAL A 14 -5.04 5.13 3.25
N TYR A 15 -6.24 5.71 3.23
CA TYR A 15 -6.85 6.31 4.42
C TYR A 15 -7.79 5.30 5.07
N ALA A 16 -7.25 4.53 6.02
CA ALA A 16 -7.96 3.42 6.64
C ALA A 16 -7.51 3.21 8.09
N THR A 17 -8.24 2.39 8.83
CA THR A 17 -7.72 1.85 10.10
C THR A 17 -6.55 0.90 9.82
N HIS A 18 -5.68 0.67 10.81
CA HIS A 18 -4.56 -0.28 10.68
C HIS A 18 -5.02 -1.67 10.22
N ALA A 19 -6.12 -2.19 10.80
CA ALA A 19 -6.66 -3.50 10.42
C ALA A 19 -7.13 -3.56 8.96
N GLN A 20 -7.77 -2.49 8.47
CA GLN A 20 -8.18 -2.39 7.07
C GLN A 20 -6.97 -2.28 6.13
N ALA A 21 -5.95 -1.53 6.53
CA ALA A 21 -4.72 -1.39 5.75
C ALA A 21 -3.96 -2.71 5.64
N GLU A 22 -3.87 -3.50 6.72
CA GLU A 22 -3.30 -4.86 6.68
C GLU A 22 -4.11 -5.79 5.76
N GLN A 23 -5.44 -5.75 5.85
CA GLN A 23 -6.30 -6.54 4.95
C GLN A 23 -6.07 -6.17 3.47
N ILE A 24 -5.93 -4.87 3.16
CA ILE A 24 -5.62 -4.41 1.81
C ILE A 24 -4.24 -4.92 1.36
N LYS A 25 -3.22 -4.83 2.23
CA LYS A 25 -1.88 -5.36 1.95
C LYS A 25 -1.92 -6.85 1.64
N GLU A 26 -2.65 -7.65 2.41
CA GLU A 26 -2.82 -9.09 2.13
C GLU A 26 -3.52 -9.34 0.79
N GLN A 27 -4.56 -8.57 0.47
CA GLN A 27 -5.25 -8.67 -0.81
C GLN A 27 -4.36 -8.32 -2.00
N ILE A 28 -3.59 -7.22 -1.90
CA ILE A 28 -2.61 -6.82 -2.91
C ILE A 28 -1.53 -7.90 -3.06
N THR A 29 -1.03 -8.43 -1.94
CA THR A 29 -0.02 -9.50 -1.93
C THR A 29 -0.53 -10.73 -2.70
N ARG A 30 -1.78 -11.14 -2.48
CA ARG A 30 -2.40 -12.26 -3.20
C ARG A 30 -2.63 -11.95 -4.67
N LEU A 31 -3.04 -10.73 -5.01
CA LEU A 31 -3.29 -10.30 -6.40
C LEU A 31 -1.99 -10.29 -7.23
N LEU A 32 -0.88 -9.88 -6.62
CA LEU A 32 0.43 -9.79 -7.29
C LEU A 32 1.17 -11.13 -7.30
N CYS A 33 0.74 -12.10 -6.50
CA CYS A 33 1.33 -13.43 -6.52
C CYS A 33 0.90 -14.18 -7.81
N PRO A 34 1.84 -14.63 -8.66
CA PRO A 34 1.50 -15.35 -9.89
C PRO A 34 0.86 -16.72 -9.61
N ASP A 35 1.15 -17.30 -8.44
CA ASP A 35 0.62 -18.59 -7.97
C ASP A 35 0.35 -18.53 -6.46
N PRO A 36 -0.87 -18.24 -6.01
CA PRO A 36 -1.16 -18.08 -4.58
C PRO A 36 -0.96 -19.35 -3.74
N GLU A 37 -0.87 -20.53 -4.37
CA GLU A 37 -0.73 -21.81 -3.68
C GLU A 37 0.73 -22.31 -3.60
N HIS A 38 1.72 -21.52 -4.07
CA HIS A 38 3.12 -21.92 -4.01
C HIS A 38 3.64 -22.00 -2.56
N ALA A 39 4.59 -22.90 -2.29
CA ALA A 39 5.29 -22.93 -1.00
C ALA A 39 6.15 -21.66 -0.83
N PRO A 40 6.15 -20.99 0.33
CA PRO A 40 7.02 -19.84 0.58
C PRO A 40 8.52 -20.21 0.52
N PRO A 41 9.41 -19.31 0.08
CA PRO A 41 9.17 -17.93 -0.36
C PRO A 41 8.71 -17.82 -1.83
N CYS A 42 8.12 -16.68 -2.22
CA CYS A 42 7.69 -16.41 -3.59
C CYS A 42 8.87 -16.47 -4.58
N PRO A 43 8.71 -17.10 -5.77
CA PRO A 43 9.78 -17.18 -6.77
C PRO A 43 10.11 -15.83 -7.43
N ILE A 44 9.20 -14.84 -7.35
CA ILE A 44 9.47 -13.47 -7.79
C ILE A 44 10.01 -12.69 -6.57
N PRO A 45 11.19 -12.03 -6.67
CA PRO A 45 11.82 -11.37 -5.53
C PRO A 45 11.18 -10.02 -5.23
N TRP A 46 10.10 -10.02 -4.43
CA TRP A 46 9.45 -8.81 -3.92
C TRP A 46 8.99 -8.99 -2.46
N SER A 47 8.73 -7.87 -1.81
CA SER A 47 8.12 -7.81 -0.47
C SER A 47 7.13 -6.65 -0.43
N ALA A 48 6.17 -6.71 0.51
CA ALA A 48 5.22 -5.63 0.76
C ALA A 48 5.40 -5.12 2.20
N LEU A 49 5.50 -3.80 2.34
CA LEU A 49 5.60 -3.11 3.61
C LEU A 49 4.32 -2.31 3.86
N LEU A 50 3.94 -2.20 5.13
CA LEU A 50 2.90 -1.27 5.57
C LEU A 50 3.56 -0.26 6.51
N LEU A 51 3.38 1.02 6.23
CA LEU A 51 3.94 2.13 6.99
C LEU A 51 2.79 2.95 7.59
N HIS A 52 2.95 3.40 8.83
CA HIS A 52 2.08 4.41 9.42
C HIS A 52 2.52 5.81 8.99
N GLU A 53 1.67 6.83 9.11
CA GLU A 53 2.02 8.23 8.78
C GLU A 53 3.27 8.71 9.53
N SER A 54 3.50 8.20 10.73
CA SER A 54 4.68 8.51 11.56
C SER A 54 5.99 7.94 11.01
N ASP A 55 5.91 6.92 10.15
CA ASP A 55 7.08 6.25 9.56
C ASP A 55 7.44 6.82 8.18
N LEU A 56 6.61 7.72 7.64
CA LEU A 56 6.87 8.38 6.38
C LEU A 56 7.90 9.50 6.59
N GLU A 57 8.78 9.68 5.62
CA GLU A 57 9.76 10.78 5.63
C GLU A 57 9.08 12.16 5.62
N ASP A 58 7.89 12.24 5.02
CA ASP A 58 7.04 13.43 4.98
C ASP A 58 5.61 13.06 5.40
N ALA A 59 5.14 13.64 6.50
CA ALA A 59 3.78 13.43 7.00
C ALA A 59 2.70 13.92 6.00
N ASP A 60 3.07 14.85 5.10
CA ASP A 60 2.20 15.37 4.05
C ASP A 60 2.42 14.66 2.70
N THR A 61 2.93 13.41 2.70
CA THR A 61 3.11 12.62 1.45
C THR A 61 1.79 12.46 0.67
N TYR A 62 0.64 12.36 1.35
CA TYR A 62 -0.67 12.08 0.73
C TYR A 62 -1.76 13.07 1.21
N PRO A 63 -1.62 14.38 0.96
CA PRO A 63 -2.50 15.39 1.55
C PRO A 63 -3.91 15.34 0.92
N GLU A 64 -3.99 15.07 -0.38
CA GLU A 64 -5.24 14.95 -1.14
C GLU A 64 -6.10 13.77 -0.66
N LEU A 65 -5.46 12.67 -0.28
CA LEU A 65 -6.13 11.48 0.24
C LEU A 65 -6.83 11.76 1.57
N VAL A 66 -6.17 12.50 2.47
CA VAL A 66 -6.74 12.93 3.74
C VAL A 66 -7.91 13.89 3.52
N GLU A 67 -7.75 14.83 2.58
CA GLU A 67 -8.80 15.80 2.28
C GLU A 67 -10.04 15.13 1.66
N GLN A 68 -9.85 14.19 0.71
CA GLN A 68 -10.95 13.41 0.17
C GLN A 68 -11.74 12.69 1.27
N ALA A 69 -11.04 12.03 2.20
CA ALA A 69 -11.69 11.33 3.30
C ALA A 69 -12.48 12.27 4.22
N ARG A 70 -12.00 13.50 4.45
CA ARG A 70 -12.73 14.53 5.22
C ARG A 70 -14.00 14.95 4.51
N ILE A 71 -13.94 15.18 3.19
CA ILE A 71 -15.10 15.56 2.38
C ILE A 71 -16.16 14.45 2.41
N GLU A 72 -15.76 13.20 2.18
CA GLU A 72 -16.69 12.07 2.18
C GLU A 72 -17.36 11.85 3.55
N ARG A 73 -16.62 12.01 4.65
CA ARG A 73 -17.19 11.90 6.00
C ARG A 73 -18.24 12.98 6.28
N ARG A 74 -18.04 14.20 5.80
CA ARG A 74 -19.04 15.29 5.92
C ARG A 74 -20.31 14.96 5.15
N GLN A 75 -20.18 14.37 3.96
CA GLN A 75 -21.31 14.03 3.10
C GLN A 75 -22.13 12.84 3.61
N ARG A 76 -21.51 11.91 4.36
CA ARG A 76 -22.20 10.74 4.96
C ARG A 76 -22.88 11.04 6.30
N GLY A 77 -22.62 12.20 6.89
CA GLY A 77 -23.11 12.60 8.22
C GLY A 77 -24.19 13.68 8.22
N GLY A 78 -24.70 14.08 7.04
CA GLY A 78 -25.83 15.00 6.87
C GLY A 78 -27.00 14.30 6.21
#